data_AF-A0A6M1XV36-F1
#
_entry.id   AF-A0A6M1XV36-F1
#
_cell.length_a   1.000
_cell.length_b   1.000
_cell.length_c   1.000
_cell.angle_alpha   90.00
_cell.angle_beta   90.00
_cell.angle_gamma   90.00
#
_symmetry.space_group_name_H-M   'P 1'
#
loop_
_entity.id
_entity.type
_entity.pdbx_description
1 polymer ?
#
loop_
_entity_poly.entity_id
_entity_poly.type
_entity_poly.pdbx_seq_one_letter_code
_entity_poly.pdbx_strand_id
1 'polypeptide(L)'
;MAIATFKISDWSQPMVESFFGIPGVSLPTVSALSSLVIAWPLNWLLDRIPLFRKSKFTIKDAQKYLGFFGDSMIMGLVIGMVIGVLAGYDIKAVLQLGVSMSVVLVLVRKMA
;
A
#
# COMPACT_ATOMS: atom_id res chain seq x y z
N MET A 1 18.87 19.50 3.63
CA MET A 1 17.82 18.45 3.48
C MET A 1 16.97 18.30 4.74
N ALA A 2 17.55 18.09 5.93
CA ALA A 2 16.79 17.87 7.17
C ALA A 2 15.69 18.92 7.48
N ILE A 3 15.97 20.21 7.27
CA ILE A 3 14.98 21.28 7.52
C ILE A 3 13.76 21.17 6.60
N ALA A 4 13.97 20.84 5.32
CA ALA A 4 12.87 20.63 4.37
C ALA A 4 12.09 19.35 4.70
N THR A 5 12.79 18.28 5.10
CA THR A 5 12.21 17.02 5.55
C THR A 5 11.28 17.23 6.76
N PHE A 6 11.73 17.96 7.79
CA PHE A 6 10.90 18.25 8.97
C PHE A 6 9.72 19.15 8.64
N LYS A 7 9.90 20.18 7.81
CA LYS A 7 8.79 21.07 7.41
C LYS A 7 7.71 20.36 6.61
N ILE A 8 8.09 19.43 5.73
CA ILE A 8 7.12 18.60 4.98
C ILE A 8 6.51 17.54 5.91
N SER A 9 7.28 17.00 6.85
CA SER A 9 6.78 16.07 7.87
C SER A 9 5.69 16.69 8.73
N ASP A 10 5.89 17.91 9.23
CA ASP A 10 4.91 18.66 10.02
C ASP A 10 3.66 18.99 9.18
N TRP A 11 3.84 19.32 7.90
CA TRP A 11 2.69 19.56 7.00
C TRP A 11 1.90 18.28 6.70
N SER A 12 2.58 17.14 6.60
CA SER A 12 1.96 15.83 6.36
C SER A 12 1.43 15.16 7.64
N GLN A 13 1.79 15.67 8.83
CA GLN A 13 1.37 15.15 10.12
C GLN A 13 -0.14 14.91 10.24
N PRO A 14 -1.06 15.85 9.92
CA PRO A 14 -2.50 15.60 10.03
C PRO A 14 -2.99 14.49 9.10
N MET A 15 -2.34 14.31 7.93
CA MET A 15 -2.67 13.21 7.02
C MET A 15 -2.22 11.86 7.60
N VAL A 16 -1.00 11.81 8.13
CA VAL A 16 -0.44 10.61 8.77
C VAL A 16 -1.24 10.25 10.02
N GLU A 17 -1.56 11.23 10.87
CA GLU A 17 -2.41 11.10 12.05
C GLU A 17 -3.80 10.57 11.69
N SER A 18 -4.44 11.07 10.62
CA SER A 18 -5.73 10.54 10.16
C SER A 18 -5.66 9.10 9.64
N PHE A 19 -4.50 8.67 9.14
CA PHE A 19 -4.31 7.32 8.58
C PHE A 19 -4.01 6.29 9.67
N PHE A 20 -3.16 6.63 10.64
CA PHE A 20 -2.76 5.74 11.74
C PHE A 20 -3.65 5.87 12.97
N GLY A 21 -4.40 6.97 13.13
CA GLY A 21 -5.27 7.23 14.27
C GLY A 21 -4.53 7.57 15.57
N ILE A 22 -3.24 7.88 15.49
CA ILE A 22 -2.38 8.19 16.65
C ILE A 22 -2.08 9.70 16.65
N PRO A 23 -2.47 10.42 17.72
CA PRO A 23 -2.32 11.87 17.77
C PRO A 23 -0.85 12.28 17.80
N GLY A 24 -0.46 13.26 16.97
CA GLY A 24 0.91 13.79 16.94
C GLY A 24 1.95 12.93 16.22
N VAL A 25 1.53 11.88 15.51
CA VAL A 25 2.46 11.01 14.78
C VAL A 25 2.80 11.59 13.40
N SER A 26 4.08 11.67 13.07
CA SER A 26 4.58 12.08 11.75
C SER A 26 5.63 11.09 11.25
N LEU A 27 5.82 11.03 9.93
CA LEU A 27 6.79 10.14 9.28
C LEU A 27 7.90 10.96 8.61
N PRO A 28 9.02 11.23 9.31
CA PRO A 28 10.10 12.05 8.76
C PRO A 28 11.04 11.28 7.81
N THR A 29 10.69 10.06 7.39
CA THR A 29 11.50 9.26 6.48
C THR A 29 11.51 9.88 5.08
N VAL A 30 12.71 10.13 4.55
CA VAL A 30 12.87 10.82 3.26
C VAL A 30 12.19 10.08 2.11
N SER A 31 12.09 8.74 2.15
CA SER A 31 11.38 7.91 1.17
C SER A 31 9.85 8.08 1.20
N ALA A 32 9.27 8.29 2.39
CA ALA A 32 7.84 8.57 2.53
C ALA A 32 7.52 10.02 2.13
N LEU A 33 8.41 10.96 2.46
CA LEU A 33 8.22 12.37 2.15
C LEU A 33 8.39 12.68 0.65
N SER A 34 9.33 12.01 -0.03
CA SER A 34 9.51 12.18 -1.48
C SER A 34 8.33 11.65 -2.28
N SER A 35 7.75 10.53 -1.85
CA SER A 35 6.51 10.00 -2.44
C SER A 35 5.31 10.89 -2.12
N LEU A 36 5.26 11.55 -0.95
CA LEU A 36 4.24 12.54 -0.57
C LEU A 36 4.18 13.75 -1.51
N VAL A 37 5.33 14.26 -1.96
CA VAL A 37 5.41 15.41 -2.89
C VAL A 37 4.70 15.11 -4.21
N ILE A 38 4.76 13.86 -4.69
CA ILE A 38 4.10 13.41 -5.92
C ILE A 38 2.68 12.93 -5.63
N ALA A 39 2.47 12.28 -4.49
CA ALA A 39 1.19 11.71 -4.10
C ALA A 39 0.15 12.79 -3.78
N TRP A 40 0.53 13.93 -3.22
CA TRP A 40 -0.41 15.03 -2.91
C TRP A 40 -1.15 15.57 -4.16
N PRO A 41 -0.47 16.03 -5.23
CA PRO A 41 -1.15 16.50 -6.43
C PRO A 41 -1.88 15.37 -7.17
N LEU A 42 -1.34 14.15 -7.11
CA LEU A 42 -2.01 12.98 -7.69
C LEU A 42 -3.30 12.66 -6.94
N ASN A 43 -3.29 12.69 -5.61
CA ASN A 43 -4.47 12.44 -4.79
C ASN A 43 -5.54 13.52 -5.03
N TRP A 44 -5.13 14.78 -5.14
CA TRP A 44 -6.05 15.87 -5.51
C TRP A 44 -6.69 15.67 -6.89
N LEU A 45 -5.95 15.15 -7.87
CA LEU A 45 -6.46 14.84 -9.20
C LEU A 45 -7.40 13.63 -9.18
N LEU A 46 -7.05 12.57 -8.45
CA LEU A 46 -7.85 11.37 -8.28
C LEU A 46 -9.14 11.63 -7.48
N ASP A 47 -9.10 12.53 -6.50
CA ASP A 47 -10.27 12.96 -5.71
C ASP A 47 -11.32 13.71 -6.55
N ARG A 48 -10.94 14.26 -7.71
CA ARG A 48 -11.89 14.83 -8.68
C ARG A 48 -12.62 13.79 -9.51
N ILE A 49 -12.09 12.57 -9.62
CA ILE A 49 -12.72 11.49 -10.38
C ILE A 49 -13.63 10.71 -9.42
N PRO A 50 -14.98 10.84 -9.53
CA PRO A 50 -15.92 10.29 -8.55
C PRO A 50 -15.88 8.75 -8.43
N LEU A 51 -15.31 8.07 -9.41
CA LEU A 51 -15.10 6.61 -9.41
C LEU A 51 -14.00 6.18 -8.41
N PHE A 52 -12.85 6.86 -8.42
CA PHE A 52 -11.73 6.56 -7.51
C PHE A 52 -11.96 7.13 -6.11
N ARG A 53 -12.66 8.27 -6.01
CA ARG A 53 -13.03 8.89 -4.73
C ARG A 53 -13.89 7.99 -3.82
N LYS A 54 -14.72 7.13 -4.41
CA LYS A 54 -15.62 6.22 -3.67
C LYS A 54 -15.05 4.82 -3.49
N SER A 55 -14.11 4.41 -4.35
CA SER A 55 -13.51 3.08 -4.28
C SER A 55 -12.34 3.04 -3.30
N LYS A 56 -12.60 3.27 -2.01
CA LYS A 56 -11.68 2.85 -0.94
C LYS A 56 -11.82 1.34 -0.76
N PHE A 57 -11.40 0.58 -1.77
CA PHE A 57 -11.43 -0.88 -1.71
C PHE A 57 -10.30 -1.33 -0.77
N THR A 58 -10.61 -1.37 0.52
CA THR A 58 -9.68 -1.89 1.51
C THR A 58 -9.58 -3.40 1.29
N ILE A 59 -8.44 -4.01 1.56
CA ILE A 59 -8.33 -5.47 1.53
C ILE A 59 -9.34 -6.13 2.49
N LYS A 60 -9.77 -5.43 3.56
CA LYS A 60 -10.87 -5.85 4.45
C LYS A 60 -12.22 -5.91 3.73
N ASP A 61 -12.51 -4.97 2.84
CA ASP A 61 -13.71 -4.97 2.01
C ASP A 61 -13.61 -6.06 0.93
N ALA A 62 -12.43 -6.23 0.33
CA ALA A 62 -12.15 -7.36 -0.55
C ALA A 62 -12.37 -8.71 0.16
N GLN A 63 -11.92 -8.87 1.41
CA GLN A 63 -12.18 -10.06 2.23
C GLN A 63 -13.67 -10.28 2.53
N LYS A 64 -14.43 -9.20 2.73
CA LYS A 64 -15.89 -9.26 2.99
C LYS A 64 -16.70 -9.66 1.75
N TYR A 65 -16.27 -9.26 0.54
CA TYR A 65 -16.99 -9.54 -0.71
C TYR A 65 -16.43 -10.73 -1.50
N LEU A 66 -15.13 -11.05 -1.40
CA LEU A 66 -14.44 -12.14 -2.11
C LEU A 66 -14.13 -13.35 -1.22
N GLY A 67 -14.46 -13.30 0.08
CA GLY A 67 -14.30 -14.41 1.01
C GLY A 67 -12.85 -14.93 1.08
N PHE A 68 -12.66 -16.21 0.75
CA PHE A 68 -11.35 -16.88 0.71
C PHE A 68 -10.32 -16.14 -0.16
N PHE A 69 -10.72 -15.53 -1.28
CA PHE A 69 -9.80 -14.80 -2.15
C PHE A 69 -9.30 -13.47 -1.56
N GLY A 70 -9.96 -12.93 -0.53
CA GLY A 70 -9.52 -11.69 0.12
C GLY A 70 -8.62 -11.88 1.33
N ASP A 71 -8.25 -13.12 1.68
CA ASP A 71 -7.19 -13.38 2.65
C ASP A 71 -5.86 -12.81 2.13
N SER A 72 -5.11 -12.10 2.97
CA SER A 72 -3.79 -11.56 2.65
C SER A 72 -2.83 -12.61 2.10
N MET A 73 -2.92 -13.87 2.56
CA MET A 73 -2.11 -14.96 2.03
C MET A 73 -2.43 -15.24 0.56
N ILE A 74 -3.70 -15.36 0.24
CA ILE A 74 -4.18 -15.76 -1.08
C ILE A 74 -4.05 -14.61 -2.07
N MET A 75 -4.33 -13.37 -1.65
CA MET A 75 -4.05 -12.18 -2.44
C MET A 75 -2.57 -12.08 -2.80
N GLY A 76 -1.67 -12.31 -1.84
CA GLY A 76 -0.24 -12.31 -2.12
C GLY A 76 0.18 -13.39 -3.10
N LEU A 77 -0.44 -14.56 -3.01
CA LEU A 77 -0.14 -15.70 -3.89
C LEU A 77 -0.58 -15.41 -5.32
N VAL A 78 -1.82 -14.93 -5.47
CA VAL A 78 -2.43 -14.61 -6.77
C VAL A 78 -1.69 -13.46 -7.43
N ILE A 79 -1.43 -12.36 -6.71
CA ILE A 79 -0.71 -11.21 -7.26
C ILE A 79 0.72 -11.64 -7.66
N GLY A 80 1.42 -12.39 -6.83
CA GLY A 80 2.77 -12.87 -7.13
C GLY A 80 2.81 -13.80 -8.34
N MET A 81 1.83 -14.70 -8.50
CA MET A 81 1.75 -15.55 -9.69
C MET A 81 1.44 -14.75 -10.95
N VAL A 82 0.50 -13.80 -10.89
CA VAL A 82 0.16 -12.95 -12.04
C VAL A 82 1.39 -12.14 -12.50
N ILE A 83 2.10 -11.53 -11.56
CA ILE A 83 3.34 -10.79 -11.86
C ILE A 83 4.41 -11.74 -12.44
N GLY A 84 4.57 -12.93 -11.88
CA GLY A 84 5.53 -13.92 -12.36
C GLY A 84 5.26 -14.37 -13.80
N VAL A 85 3.98 -14.59 -14.14
CA VAL A 85 3.56 -14.94 -15.51
C VAL A 85 3.80 -13.77 -16.46
N LEU A 86 3.44 -12.54 -16.06
CA LEU A 86 3.67 -11.34 -16.87
C LEU A 86 5.16 -11.04 -17.08
N ALA A 87 6.00 -11.41 -16.12
CA ALA A 87 7.46 -11.30 -16.21
C ALA A 87 8.09 -12.38 -17.09
N GLY A 88 7.33 -13.38 -17.57
CA GLY A 88 7.83 -14.46 -18.41
C GLY A 88 8.73 -15.47 -17.67
N TYR A 89 8.57 -15.59 -16.35
CA TYR A 89 9.34 -16.55 -15.55
C TYR A 89 8.86 -18.00 -15.75
N ASP A 90 9.78 -18.94 -15.54
CA ASP A 90 9.44 -20.37 -15.49
C ASP A 90 8.42 -20.68 -14.39
N ILE A 91 7.58 -21.69 -14.62
CA ILE A 91 6.55 -22.15 -13.67
C ILE A 91 7.08 -22.31 -12.24
N LYS A 92 8.30 -22.81 -12.06
CA LYS A 92 8.92 -22.96 -10.74
C LYS A 92 9.15 -21.61 -10.05
N ALA A 93 9.67 -20.63 -10.79
CA ALA A 93 9.95 -19.29 -10.31
C ALA A 93 8.65 -18.49 -10.07
N VAL A 94 7.62 -18.67 -10.90
CA VAL A 94 6.29 -18.08 -10.70
C VAL A 94 5.67 -18.54 -9.39
N LEU A 95 5.68 -19.85 -9.12
CA LEU A 95 5.17 -20.40 -7.85
C LEU A 95 5.98 -19.92 -6.65
N GLN A 96 7.31 -19.86 -6.77
CA GLN A 96 8.17 -19.37 -5.70
C GLN A 96 7.93 -17.88 -5.41
N LEU A 97 7.71 -17.06 -6.43
CA LEU A 97 7.36 -15.65 -6.31
C LEU A 97 6.01 -15.48 -5.63
N GLY A 98 5.00 -16.27 -6.02
CA GLY A 98 3.69 -16.31 -5.38
C GLY A 98 3.78 -16.58 -3.88
N VAL A 99 4.47 -17.67 -3.48
CA VAL A 99 4.62 -18.02 -2.06
C VAL A 99 5.39 -16.95 -1.29
N SER A 100 6.45 -16.39 -1.87
CA SER A 100 7.25 -15.33 -1.23
C SER A 100 6.41 -14.07 -0.97
N MET A 101 5.60 -13.66 -1.96
CA MET A 101 4.69 -12.52 -1.80
C MET A 101 3.61 -12.78 -0.74
N SER A 102 3.04 -13.99 -0.67
CA SER A 102 2.10 -14.37 0.38
C SER A 102 2.69 -14.18 1.77
N VAL A 103 3.91 -14.67 1.99
CA VAL A 103 4.58 -14.59 3.28
C VAL A 103 4.85 -13.14 3.67
N VAL A 104 5.35 -12.31 2.74
CA VAL A 104 5.63 -10.89 3.00
C VAL A 104 4.37 -10.13 3.39
N LEU A 105 3.26 -10.31 2.67
CA LEU A 105 2.00 -9.61 2.95
C LEU A 105 1.41 -9.97 4.31
N VAL A 106 1.56 -11.22 4.75
CA VAL A 106 1.15 -11.65 6.10
C VAL A 106 2.07 -11.05 7.16
N LEU A 107 3.38 -11.15 6.96
CA LEU A 107 4.37 -10.68 7.94
C LEU A 107 4.26 -9.17 8.16
N VAL A 108 4.15 -8.39 7.09
CA VAL A 108 3.99 -6.93 7.18
C VAL A 108 2.73 -6.56 7.95
N ARG A 109 1.60 -7.23 7.72
CA ARG A 109 0.34 -6.97 8.45
C ARG A 109 0.35 -7.38 9.91
N LYS A 110 1.18 -8.35 10.26
CA LYS A 110 1.27 -8.83 11.64
C LYS A 110 2.17 -7.92 12.48
N MET A 111 3.10 -7.21 11.84
CA MET A 111 4.08 -6.34 12.49
C MET A 111 3.72 -4.85 12.47
N ALA A 112 2.85 -4.43 11.54
CA ALA A 112 2.28 -3.08 11.46
C ALA A 112 0.99 -2.98 12.26
#